data_AF-A0A7C2YXB2-F1
#
_entry.id   AF-A0A7C2YXB2-F1
#
_cell.length_a   1.000
_cell.length_b   1.000
_cell.length_c   1.000
_cell.angle_alpha   90.00
_cell.angle_beta   90.00
_cell.angle_gamma   90.00
#
_symmetry.space_group_name_H-M   'P 1'
#
loop_
_entity.id
_entity.type
_entity.pdbx_description
1 polymer ?
#
loop_
_entity_poly.entity_id
_entity_poly.type
_entity_poly.pdbx_seq_one_letter_code
_entity_poly.pdbx_strand_id
1 'polypeptide(L)' 'MGQVGDKLREYRLRHGLSKRSLAAQIGVSAPTLVRWEGGTAVPTDYNLYRIERLLCEPPPARPPARCS' A
#
# COMPACT_ATOMS: atom_id res chain seq x y z
N MET A 1 -13.38 11.75 -7.25
CA MET A 1 -12.97 11.49 -5.85
C MET A 1 -11.78 10.55 -5.91
N GLY A 2 -10.61 11.04 -5.50
CA GLY A 2 -9.32 10.41 -5.77
C GLY A 2 -9.27 8.98 -5.27
N GLN A 3 -9.09 8.05 -6.20
CA GLN A 3 -8.98 6.63 -5.91
C GLN A 3 -7.73 6.45 -5.05
N VAL A 4 -7.91 5.97 -3.83
CA VAL A 4 -6.81 5.69 -2.90
C VAL A 4 -5.73 4.78 -3.52
N GLY A 5 -6.13 3.95 -4.49
CA GLY A 5 -5.22 3.19 -5.35
C GLY A 5 -4.20 4.03 -6.12
N ASP A 6 -4.58 5.19 -6.67
CA ASP A 6 -3.67 6.07 -7.40
C ASP A 6 -2.62 6.68 -6.47
N LYS A 7 -3.03 7.13 -5.27
CA LYS A 7 -2.12 7.64 -4.24
C LYS A 7 -1.11 6.58 -3.81
N LEU A 8 -1.57 5.34 -3.62
CA LEU A 8 -0.70 4.20 -3.30
C LEU A 8 0.29 3.90 -4.42
N ARG A 9 -0.16 3.96 -5.68
CA ARG A 9 0.71 3.77 -6.85
C ARG A 9 1.78 4.85 -6.92
N GLU A 10 1.42 6.11 -6.72
CA GLU A 10 2.39 7.21 -6.69
C GLU A 10 3.40 7.07 -5.55
N TYR A 11 2.93 6.73 -4.35
CA TYR A 11 3.80 6.47 -3.20
C TYR A 11 4.77 5.33 -3.50
N ARG A 12 4.25 4.24 -4.09
CA ARG A 12 5.05 3.09 -4.51
C ARG A 12 6.15 3.49 -5.50
N LEU A 13 5.83 4.33 -6.49
CA LEU A 13 6.79 4.80 -7.50
C LEU A 13 7.82 5.75 -6.90
N ARG A 14 7.39 6.70 -6.06
CA ARG A 14 8.29 7.64 -5.37
C ARG A 14 9.31 6.95 -4.48
N HIS A 15 8.92 5.86 -3.84
CA HIS A 15 9.78 5.11 -2.91
C HIS A 15 10.40 3.84 -3.52
N GLY A 16 10.19 3.57 -4.81
CA GLY A 16 10.72 2.37 -5.48
C GLY A 16 10.22 1.04 -4.86
N LEU A 17 9.04 1.06 -4.22
CA LEU A 17 8.51 -0.10 -3.53
C LEU A 17 7.90 -1.12 -4.50
N SER A 18 8.02 -2.40 -4.17
CA SER A 18 7.23 -3.43 -4.84
C SER A 18 5.80 -3.45 -4.28
N LYS A 19 4.84 -3.96 -5.07
CA LYS A 19 3.45 -4.13 -4.59
C LYS A 19 3.39 -5.02 -3.34
N ARG A 20 4.24 -6.05 -3.28
CA ARG A 20 4.36 -6.94 -2.12
C ARG A 20 4.88 -6.21 -0.89
N SER A 21 5.89 -5.36 -1.05
CA SER A 21 6.46 -4.56 0.04
C SER A 21 5.45 -3.56 0.59
N LEU A 22 4.74 -2.84 -0.28
CA LEU A 22 3.71 -1.88 0.12
C LEU A 22 2.53 -2.59 0.80
N ALA A 23 2.09 -3.73 0.27
CA ALA A 23 1.04 -4.53 0.87
C ALA A 23 1.44 -5.03 2.27
N ALA A 24 2.68 -5.49 2.44
CA ALA A 24 3.20 -5.90 3.74
C ALA A 24 3.29 -4.74 4.75
N GLN A 25 3.64 -3.53 4.31
CA GLN A 25 3.67 -2.35 5.18
C GLN A 25 2.27 -1.95 5.65
N ILE A 26 1.30 -1.94 4.73
CA ILE A 26 -0.09 -1.69 5.09
C ILE A 26 -0.57 -2.84 5.98
N GLY A 27 -0.11 -4.08 5.77
CA GLY A 27 -0.58 -5.28 6.45
C GLY A 27 -1.79 -5.89 5.73
N VAL A 28 -1.76 -5.91 4.40
CA VAL A 28 -2.72 -6.57 3.52
C VAL A 28 -2.02 -7.52 2.55
N SER A 29 -2.79 -8.38 1.91
CA SER A 29 -2.31 -9.24 0.83
C SER A 29 -1.97 -8.42 -0.42
N ALA A 30 -0.90 -8.79 -1.12
CA ALA A 30 -0.54 -8.20 -2.41
C ALA A 30 -1.69 -8.16 -3.45
N PRO A 31 -2.54 -9.21 -3.62
CA PRO A 31 -3.68 -9.13 -4.53
C PRO A 31 -4.73 -8.10 -4.11
N THR A 32 -4.91 -7.86 -2.80
CA THR A 32 -5.81 -6.82 -2.29
C THR A 32 -5.31 -5.43 -2.70
N LEU A 33 -4.01 -5.19 -2.57
CA LEU A 33 -3.39 -3.94 -3.03
C LEU A 33 -3.56 -3.75 -4.55
N VAL A 34 -3.36 -4.80 -5.35
CA VAL A 34 -3.56 -4.73 -6.81
C VAL A 34 -4.99 -4.35 -7.16
N ARG A 35 -5.98 -4.89 -6.45
CA ARG A 35 -7.39 -4.53 -6.65
C ARG A 35 -7.67 -3.07 -6.30
N TRP A 36 -7.04 -2.53 -5.26
CA TRP A 36 -7.15 -1.11 -4.91
C TRP A 36 -6.50 -0.22 -5.96
N GLU A 37 -5.26 -0.53 -6.36
CA GLU A 37 -4.54 0.18 -7.45
C GLU A 37 -5.32 0.14 -8.77
N GLY A 38 -6.03 -0.96 -9.05
CA GLY A 38 -6.82 -1.14 -10.26
C GLY A 38 -8.28 -0.66 -10.17
N GLY A 39 -8.68 -0.04 -9.06
CA GLY A 39 -10.05 0.44 -8.85
C GLY A 39 -11.12 -0.66 -8.76
N THR A 40 -10.71 -1.93 -8.68
CA THR A 40 -11.62 -3.09 -8.64
C THR A 40 -12.12 -3.40 -7.22
N ALA A 41 -11.50 -2.82 -6.20
CA ALA A 41 -11.95 -2.94 -4.82
C ALA A 41 -11.80 -1.60 -4.08
N VAL A 42 -12.75 -1.35 -3.18
CA VAL A 42 -12.72 -0.18 -2.30
C VAL A 42 -12.11 -0.61 -0.95
N PRO A 43 -11.09 0.09 -0.44
CA PRO A 43 -10.58 -0.16 0.91
C PRO A 43 -11.65 0.13 1.96
N THR A 44 -11.73 -0.70 2.99
CA THR A 44 -12.58 -0.45 4.16
C THR A 44 -12.04 0.73 4.98
N ASP A 45 -12.87 1.34 5.84
CA ASP A 45 -12.44 2.42 6.77
C ASP A 45 -11.16 2.11 7.53
N TYR A 46 -11.03 0.89 8.05
CA TYR A 46 -9.81 0.46 8.74
C TYR A 46 -8.57 0.49 7.83
N ASN A 47 -8.72 0.08 6.57
CA ASN A 47 -7.63 0.11 5.62
C ASN A 47 -7.33 1.54 5.14
N LEU A 48 -8.35 2.39 4.99
CA LEU A 48 -8.19 3.81 4.72
C LEU A 48 -7.34 4.47 5.80
N TYR A 49 -7.67 4.27 7.06
CA TYR A 49 -6.89 4.77 8.19
C TYR A 49 -5.42 4.31 8.13
N ARG A 50 -5.16 3.04 7.83
CA ARG A 50 -3.79 2.54 7.66
C ARG A 50 -3.06 3.15 6.47
N ILE A 51 -3.76 3.38 5.35
CA ILE A 51 -3.18 3.99 4.15
C ILE A 51 -2.87 5.47 4.41
N GLU A 52 -3.78 6.21 5.02
CA GLU A 52 -3.55 7.62 5.38
C GLU A 52 -2.38 7.76 6.34
N ARG A 53 -2.30 6.88 7.35
CA ARG A 53 -1.16 6.86 8.27
C ARG A 53 0.14 6.59 7.53
N LEU A 54 0.15 5.60 6.64
CA LEU A 54 1.29 5.25 5.78
C LEU A 54 1.71 6.37 4.82
N LEU A 55 0.78 7.22 4.37
CA LEU A 55 1.11 8.39 3.56
C LEU A 55 1.68 9.55 4.40
N CYS A 56 1.43 9.55 5.71
CA CYS A 56 1.93 10.55 6.66
C CYS A 56 3.30 10.17 7.24
N GLU A 57 3.62 8.87 7.34
CA GLU A 57 4.90 8.35 7.81
C GLU A 57 5.84 7.95 6.65
N PRO A 58 7.14 8.27 6.69
CA PRO A 58 8.09 7.76 5.70
C PRO A 58 8.17 6.23 5.79
N PRO A 59 8.34 5.52 4.66
CA PRO A 59 8.27 4.06 4.67
C PRO A 59 9.42 3.52 5.54
N PRO A 60 9.16 2.52 6.41
CA PRO A 60 10.22 1.90 7.18
C PRO A 60 11.26 1.31 6.23
N ALA A 61 12.53 1.53 6.55
CA ALA A 61 13.68 1.11 5.74
C ALA A 61 13.68 -0.42 5.59
N ARG A 62 13.13 -0.88 4.46
CA ARG A 62 13.07 -2.26 3.97
C ARG A 62 12.24 -3.20 4.87
N PRO A 63 11.15 -3.82 4.36
CA PRO A 63 10.51 -4.90 5.10
C PRO A 63 11.55 -6.02 5.34
N PRO A 64 11.54 -6.68 6.51
CA PRO A 64 12.47 -7.78 6.76
C PRO A 64 12.33 -8.79 5.62
N ALA A 65 13.45 -9.16 5.01
CA ALA A 65 13.50 -10.24 4.06
C ALA A 65 12.97 -11.48 4.79
N ARG A 66 11.70 -11.83 4.57
CA ARG A 66 11.15 -13.09 5.05
C ARG A 66 11.73 -14.17 4.13
N CYS A 67 12.93 -14.63 4.48
CA CYS A 67 13.48 -15.89 4.02
C CYS A 67 12.90 -16.98 4.91
N SER A 68 11.98 -17.80 4.38
CA SER A 68 11.68 -19.18 4.79
C SER A 68 10.74 -19.76 3.75
#